data_AF-A0A916RAE8-F1
#
_entry.id   AF-A0A916RAE8-F1
#
_cell.length_a   1.000
_cell.length_b   1.000
_cell.length_c   1.000
_cell.angle_alpha   90.00
_cell.angle_beta   90.00
_cell.angle_gamma   90.00
#
_symmetry.space_group_name_H-M   'P 1'
#
loop_
_entity.id
_entity.type
_entity.pdbx_description
1 polymer ?
#
loop_
_entity_poly.entity_id
_entity_poly.type
_entity_poly.pdbx_seq_one_letter_code
_entity_poly.pdbx_strand_id
1 'polypeptide(L)'
;MSAIFELPTEANPVRPINERDRIAAVVKAVVRIAEAWQLSNAEAAALFDVPSATWGRMKAGTFKGLLDQDKVTRASLMIGLFKGLRLLFNGPLTYGWPKTTNSGPGFAGKTPLEVMIDGGIPAMMAVRRHIDGLRGGM
;
A
#
# COMPACT_ATOMS: atom_id res chain seq x y z
N MET A 1 -46.45 -21.87 34.19
CA MET A 1 -46.15 -22.11 32.77
C MET A 1 -45.31 -20.93 32.29
N SER A 2 -44.00 -20.97 32.54
CA SER A 2 -43.08 -19.88 32.17
C SER A 2 -42.24 -20.34 30.98
N ALA A 3 -42.39 -19.68 29.85
CA ALA A 3 -41.57 -19.90 28.67
C ALA A 3 -40.22 -19.19 28.86
N ILE A 4 -39.14 -19.96 28.82
CA ILE A 4 -37.76 -19.44 28.77
C ILE A 4 -37.53 -18.97 27.34
N PHE A 5 -37.35 -17.67 27.15
CA PHE A 5 -36.93 -17.07 25.90
C PHE A 5 -35.41 -17.24 25.77
N GLU A 6 -34.97 -18.28 25.08
CA GLU A 6 -33.57 -18.44 24.69
C GLU A 6 -33.25 -17.46 23.57
N LEU A 7 -32.43 -16.45 23.88
CA LEU A 7 -31.82 -15.59 22.88
C LEU A 7 -30.81 -16.43 22.07
N PRO A 8 -30.87 -16.46 20.73
CA PRO A 8 -29.89 -17.18 19.93
C PRO A 8 -28.53 -16.48 20.07
N THR A 9 -27.64 -17.06 20.87
CA THR A 9 -26.23 -16.67 20.92
C THR A 9 -25.50 -17.34 19.75
N GLU A 10 -25.80 -16.90 18.52
CA GLU A 10 -24.91 -17.15 17.39
C GLU A 10 -23.74 -16.18 17.52
N ALA A 11 -22.84 -16.47 18.46
CA ALA A 11 -21.53 -15.84 18.50
C ALA A 11 -20.80 -16.27 17.23
N ASN A 12 -20.84 -15.43 16.19
CA ASN A 12 -20.10 -15.67 14.95
C ASN A 12 -18.62 -15.84 15.31
N PRO A 13 -18.06 -17.07 15.25
CA PRO A 13 -16.73 -17.30 15.78
C PRO A 13 -15.74 -16.55 14.91
N VAL A 14 -14.95 -15.67 15.54
CA VAL A 14 -13.85 -14.98 14.85
C VAL A 14 -12.88 -16.04 14.35
N ARG A 15 -12.92 -16.31 13.04
CA ARG A 15 -12.03 -17.29 12.40
C ARG A 15 -10.65 -16.65 12.19
N PRO A 16 -9.55 -17.38 12.45
CA PRO A 16 -8.22 -16.92 12.08
C PRO A 16 -8.16 -16.60 10.59
N ILE A 17 -7.59 -15.44 10.24
CA ILE A 17 -7.42 -15.06 8.84
C ILE A 17 -6.43 -16.04 8.21
N ASN A 18 -6.88 -16.78 7.20
CA ASN A 18 -6.00 -17.68 6.46
C ASN A 18 -5.01 -16.85 5.59
N GLU A 19 -3.95 -17.51 5.11
CA GLU A 19 -2.91 -16.83 4.34
C GLU A 19 -3.42 -16.22 3.02
N ARG A 20 -4.35 -16.90 2.33
CA ARG A 20 -4.95 -16.41 1.09
C ARG A 20 -5.71 -15.10 1.30
N ASP A 21 -6.50 -15.01 2.36
CA ASP A 21 -7.27 -13.82 2.71
C ASP A 21 -6.33 -12.66 3.09
N ARG A 22 -5.21 -12.96 3.78
CA ARG A 22 -4.16 -11.97 4.06
C ARG A 22 -3.53 -11.43 2.78
N ILE A 23 -3.14 -12.31 1.86
CA ILE A 23 -2.57 -11.91 0.56
C ILE A 23 -3.57 -11.07 -0.23
N ALA A 24 -4.83 -11.50 -0.31
CA ALA A 24 -5.88 -10.78 -1.01
C ALA A 24 -6.09 -9.36 -0.43
N ALA A 25 -6.06 -9.23 0.90
CA ALA A 25 -6.17 -7.94 1.57
C ALA A 25 -4.97 -7.03 1.26
N VAL A 26 -3.74 -7.56 1.30
CA VAL A 26 -2.51 -6.81 0.97
C VAL A 26 -2.54 -6.34 -0.49
N VAL A 27 -2.84 -7.23 -1.42
CA VAL A 27 -2.93 -6.90 -2.86
C VAL A 27 -3.99 -5.83 -3.09
N LYS A 28 -5.17 -5.97 -2.49
CA LYS A 28 -6.25 -4.97 -2.58
C LYS A 28 -5.82 -3.60 -2.05
N ALA A 29 -5.06 -3.56 -0.95
CA ALA A 29 -4.53 -2.31 -0.41
C ALA A 29 -3.53 -1.65 -1.37
N VAL A 30 -2.57 -2.42 -1.90
CA VAL A 30 -1.56 -1.93 -2.85
C VAL A 30 -2.21 -1.39 -4.13
N VAL A 31 -3.19 -2.11 -4.70
CA VAL A 31 -3.94 -1.67 -5.88
C VAL A 31 -4.66 -0.34 -5.62
N ARG A 32 -5.35 -0.21 -4.48
CA ARG A 32 -6.05 1.04 -4.12
C ARG A 32 -5.12 2.21 -3.89
N ILE A 33 -3.93 1.97 -3.34
CA ILE A 33 -2.90 3.01 -3.18
C ILE A 33 -2.40 3.47 -4.55
N ALA A 34 -2.11 2.54 -5.46
CA ALA A 34 -1.70 2.86 -6.82
C ALA A 34 -2.78 3.67 -7.55
N GLU A 35 -4.06 3.32 -7.40
CA GLU A 35 -5.18 4.09 -7.95
C GLU A 35 -5.29 5.49 -7.34
N ALA A 36 -5.16 5.62 -6.02
CA ALA A 36 -5.21 6.91 -5.33
C ALA A 36 -4.08 7.84 -5.78
N TRP A 37 -2.87 7.30 -5.98
CA TRP A 37 -1.72 8.03 -6.52
C TRP A 37 -1.77 8.22 -8.04
N GLN A 38 -2.83 7.75 -8.71
CA GLN A 38 -3.02 7.82 -10.16
C GLN A 38 -1.87 7.21 -10.96
N LEU A 39 -1.32 6.10 -10.47
CA LEU A 39 -0.26 5.37 -11.18
C LEU A 39 -0.81 4.69 -12.44
N SER A 40 -0.04 4.74 -13.51
CA SER A 40 -0.24 3.85 -14.65
C SER A 40 0.02 2.39 -14.24
N ASN A 41 -0.52 1.44 -15.02
CA ASN A 41 -0.25 0.03 -14.77
C ASN A 41 1.24 -0.31 -14.86
N ALA A 42 2.00 0.39 -15.71
CA ALA A 42 3.44 0.20 -15.84
C ALA A 42 4.19 0.68 -14.59
N GLU A 43 3.88 1.89 -14.11
CA GLU A 43 4.47 2.43 -12.88
C GLU A 43 4.13 1.58 -11.66
N ALA A 44 2.88 1.13 -11.52
CA ALA A 44 2.47 0.32 -10.40
C ALA A 44 3.11 -1.07 -10.42
N ALA A 45 3.22 -1.69 -11.60
CA ALA A 45 3.94 -2.96 -11.76
C ALA A 45 5.43 -2.82 -11.44
N ALA A 46 6.07 -1.72 -11.87
CA ALA A 46 7.47 -1.44 -11.59
C ALA A 46 7.72 -1.16 -10.10
N LEU A 47 6.88 -0.32 -9.46
CA LEU A 47 7.00 0.00 -8.05
C LEU A 47 6.83 -1.24 -7.15
N PHE A 48 5.88 -2.11 -7.51
CA PHE A 48 5.60 -3.35 -6.79
C PHE A 48 6.47 -4.54 -7.24
N ASP A 49 7.37 -4.32 -8.20
CA ASP A 49 8.32 -5.29 -8.75
C ASP A 49 7.67 -6.62 -9.17
N VAL A 50 6.69 -6.48 -10.06
CA VAL A 50 5.97 -7.61 -10.67
C VAL A 50 5.88 -7.45 -12.18
N PRO A 51 5.84 -8.56 -12.94
CA PRO A 51 5.50 -8.49 -14.35
C PRO A 51 4.14 -7.83 -14.58
N SER A 52 3.97 -7.09 -15.67
CA SER A 52 2.71 -6.38 -15.98
C SER A 52 1.49 -7.30 -16.02
N ALA A 53 1.66 -8.55 -16.48
CA ALA A 53 0.59 -9.55 -16.47
C ALA A 53 0.17 -9.94 -15.03
N THR A 54 1.12 -10.01 -14.11
CA THR A 54 0.84 -10.27 -12.68
C THR A 54 0.13 -9.09 -12.05
N TRP A 55 0.56 -7.85 -12.34
CA TRP A 55 -0.17 -6.65 -11.92
C TRP A 55 -1.60 -6.63 -12.45
N GLY A 56 -1.82 -7.00 -13.72
CA GLY A 56 -3.15 -7.11 -14.31
C GLY A 56 -4.07 -8.06 -13.53
N ARG A 57 -3.58 -9.24 -13.14
CA ARG A 57 -4.34 -10.19 -12.30
C ARG A 57 -4.61 -9.65 -10.89
N MET A 58 -3.65 -8.95 -10.29
CA MET A 58 -3.82 -8.30 -8.98
C MET A 58 -4.93 -7.25 -9.04
N LYS A 59 -4.90 -6.37 -10.04
CA LYS A 59 -5.91 -5.33 -10.27
C LYS A 59 -7.30 -5.93 -10.55
N ALA A 60 -7.36 -7.02 -11.30
CA ALA A 60 -8.60 -7.74 -11.60
C ALA A 60 -9.15 -8.57 -10.42
N GLY A 61 -8.43 -8.66 -9.29
CA GLY A 61 -8.84 -9.50 -8.15
C GLY A 61 -8.74 -11.01 -8.41
N THR A 62 -8.00 -11.43 -9.44
CA THR A 62 -7.85 -12.83 -9.86
C THR A 62 -6.48 -13.42 -9.54
N PHE A 63 -5.61 -12.66 -8.86
CA PHE A 63 -4.31 -13.15 -8.40
C PHE A 63 -4.46 -14.24 -7.34
N LYS A 64 -3.85 -15.41 -7.58
CA LYS A 64 -3.85 -16.58 -6.69
C LYS A 64 -2.45 -16.99 -6.20
N GLY A 65 -1.43 -16.16 -6.48
CA GLY A 65 -0.04 -16.45 -6.09
C GLY A 65 0.25 -16.11 -4.63
N LEU A 66 1.48 -16.41 -4.22
CA LEU A 66 2.03 -16.00 -2.93
C LEU A 66 2.76 -14.64 -3.05
N LEU A 67 2.91 -13.95 -1.93
CA LEU A 67 3.80 -12.81 -1.82
C LEU A 67 5.06 -13.27 -1.09
N ASP A 68 6.21 -13.10 -1.73
CA ASP A 68 7.50 -13.26 -1.08
C ASP A 68 7.78 -12.08 -0.12
N GLN A 69 8.88 -12.19 0.62
CA GLN A 69 9.27 -11.18 1.59
C GLN A 69 9.52 -9.80 0.96
N ASP A 70 10.00 -9.76 -0.28
CA ASP A 70 10.21 -8.52 -1.03
C ASP A 70 8.88 -7.79 -1.27
N LYS A 71 7.87 -8.50 -1.80
CA LYS A 71 6.54 -7.93 -2.04
C LYS A 71 5.83 -7.52 -0.75
N VAL A 72 5.97 -8.29 0.33
CA VAL A 72 5.44 -7.91 1.64
C VAL A 72 6.09 -6.62 2.13
N THR A 73 7.41 -6.47 1.91
CA THR A 73 8.17 -5.27 2.30
C THR A 73 7.74 -4.05 1.47
N ARG A 74 7.65 -4.18 0.14
CA ARG A 74 7.15 -3.12 -0.76
C ARG A 74 5.73 -2.70 -0.41
N ALA A 75 4.84 -3.67 -0.14
CA ALA A 75 3.47 -3.38 0.29
C ALA A 75 3.44 -2.57 1.60
N SER A 76 4.22 -2.98 2.60
CA SER A 76 4.33 -2.28 3.87
C SER A 76 4.81 -0.83 3.70
N LEU A 77 5.83 -0.62 2.85
CA LEU A 77 6.35 0.71 2.54
C LEU A 77 5.31 1.60 1.85
N MET A 78 4.61 1.07 0.85
CA MET A 78 3.52 1.79 0.18
C MET A 78 2.40 2.17 1.14
N ILE A 79 1.91 1.20 1.94
CA ILE A 79 0.81 1.40 2.89
C ILE A 79 1.18 2.47 3.91
N GLY A 80 2.37 2.37 4.48
CA GLY A 80 2.75 3.31 5.51
C GLY A 80 3.14 4.69 4.96
N LEU A 81 3.68 4.79 3.73
CA LEU A 81 3.84 6.09 3.04
C LEU A 81 2.48 6.74 2.80
N PHE A 82 1.51 5.98 2.30
CA PHE A 82 0.14 6.45 2.11
C PHE A 82 -0.47 6.96 3.43
N LYS A 83 -0.29 6.24 4.53
CA LYS A 83 -0.71 6.70 5.87
C LYS A 83 0.01 7.99 6.27
N GLY A 84 1.34 8.06 6.10
CA GLY A 84 2.14 9.23 6.44
C GLY A 84 1.68 10.49 5.71
N LEU A 85 1.44 10.38 4.40
CA LEU A 85 0.94 11.48 3.57
C LEU A 85 -0.43 11.99 4.03
N ARG A 86 -1.33 11.09 4.43
CA ARG A 86 -2.66 11.44 4.97
C ARG A 86 -2.65 12.11 6.33
N LEU A 87 -1.59 11.91 7.10
CA LEU A 87 -1.40 12.60 8.38
C LEU A 87 -0.72 13.95 8.19
N LEU A 88 0.15 14.08 7.19
CA LEU A 88 0.91 15.29 6.91
C LEU A 88 0.11 16.33 6.12
N PHE A 89 -0.66 15.90 5.12
CA PHE A 89 -1.35 16.78 4.19
C PHE A 89 -2.87 16.68 4.33
N ASN A 90 -3.56 17.81 4.13
CA ASN A 90 -5.02 17.96 4.12
C ASN A 90 -5.56 18.48 2.77
N GLY A 91 -4.84 18.25 1.66
CA GLY A 91 -5.14 18.81 0.35
C GLY A 91 -4.67 17.92 -0.82
N PRO A 92 -4.48 18.46 -2.04
CA PRO A 92 -4.14 17.66 -3.22
C PRO A 92 -2.90 16.78 -3.06
N LEU A 93 -1.92 17.22 -2.26
CA LEU A 93 -0.69 16.48 -1.99
C LEU A 93 -0.90 15.20 -1.17
N THR A 94 -2.04 15.05 -0.47
CA THR A 94 -2.38 13.82 0.27
C THR A 94 -2.29 12.58 -0.62
N TYR A 95 -2.66 12.72 -1.90
CA TYR A 95 -2.57 11.64 -2.89
C TYR A 95 -1.63 11.99 -4.06
N GLY A 96 -1.45 13.27 -4.38
CA GLY A 96 -0.65 13.72 -5.51
C GLY A 96 0.86 13.78 -5.25
N TRP A 97 1.30 13.84 -3.98
CA TRP A 97 2.72 14.07 -3.66
C TRP A 97 3.69 13.07 -4.32
N PRO A 98 3.40 11.77 -4.42
CA PRO A 98 4.29 10.82 -5.12
C PRO A 98 4.57 11.18 -6.59
N LYS A 99 3.67 11.93 -7.24
CA LYS A 99 3.78 12.38 -8.63
C LYS A 99 4.25 13.84 -8.74
N THR A 100 4.45 14.53 -7.63
CA THR A 100 4.94 15.92 -7.63
C THR A 100 6.45 15.93 -7.63
N THR A 101 7.05 16.67 -8.57
CA THR A 101 8.49 16.89 -8.61
C THR A 101 9.01 17.43 -7.28
N ASN A 102 10.10 16.85 -6.77
CA ASN A 102 10.69 17.26 -5.51
C ASN A 102 12.16 17.66 -5.71
N SER A 103 12.49 18.91 -5.37
CA SER A 103 13.85 19.45 -5.45
C SER A 103 14.62 19.34 -4.13
N GLY A 104 14.01 18.74 -3.11
CA GLY A 104 14.64 18.50 -1.81
C GLY A 104 15.78 17.48 -1.89
N PRO A 105 16.61 17.41 -0.83
CA PRO A 105 17.70 16.43 -0.75
C PRO A 105 17.22 14.99 -0.99
N GLY A 106 17.92 14.25 -1.84
CA GLY A 106 17.61 12.86 -2.16
C GLY A 106 16.65 12.64 -3.34
N PHE A 107 16.06 13.71 -3.90
CA PHE A 107 15.12 13.59 -5.04
C PHE A 107 15.71 14.09 -6.36
N ALA A 108 16.70 14.97 -6.35
CA ALA A 108 17.41 15.46 -7.54
C ALA A 108 16.46 15.98 -8.66
N GLY A 109 15.33 16.58 -8.29
CA GLY A 109 14.34 17.08 -9.26
C GLY A 109 13.49 15.99 -9.91
N LYS A 110 13.54 14.74 -9.42
CA LYS A 110 12.60 13.68 -9.77
C LYS A 110 11.38 13.71 -8.87
N THR A 111 10.32 13.05 -9.30
CA THR A 111 9.19 12.71 -8.43
C THR A 111 9.60 11.64 -7.41
N PRO A 112 8.98 11.60 -6.22
CA PRO A 112 9.21 10.52 -5.28
C PRO A 112 8.93 9.13 -5.88
N LEU A 113 7.95 9.00 -6.77
CA LEU A 113 7.65 7.75 -7.47
C LEU A 113 8.83 7.25 -8.31
N GLU A 114 9.43 8.12 -9.13
CA GLU A 114 10.59 7.76 -9.96
C GLU A 114 11.76 7.31 -9.10
N VAL A 115 12.04 8.03 -8.02
CA VAL A 115 13.09 7.66 -7.05
C VAL A 115 12.84 6.27 -6.45
N MET A 116 11.59 5.96 -6.09
CA MET A 116 11.21 4.66 -5.53
C MET A 116 11.32 3.52 -6.55
N ILE A 117 10.95 3.77 -7.81
CA ILE A 117 11.04 2.77 -8.88
C ILE A 117 12.52 2.49 -9.20
N ASP A 118 13.32 3.54 -9.41
CA ASP A 118 14.72 3.41 -9.81
C ASP A 118 15.58 2.76 -8.70
N GLY A 119 15.31 3.10 -7.44
CA GLY A 119 16.13 2.67 -6.30
C GLY A 119 15.56 1.51 -5.49
N GLY A 120 14.39 0.97 -5.86
CA GLY A 120 13.74 -0.15 -5.19
C GLY A 120 13.48 0.08 -3.69
N ILE A 121 13.50 -1.01 -2.91
CA ILE A 121 13.22 -0.98 -1.47
C ILE A 121 14.06 0.06 -0.70
N PRO A 122 15.40 0.16 -0.88
CA PRO A 122 16.21 1.17 -0.18
C PRO A 122 15.70 2.60 -0.41
N ALA A 123 15.34 2.95 -1.63
CA ALA A 123 14.78 4.26 -1.96
C ALA A 123 13.35 4.43 -1.40
N MET A 124 12.50 3.42 -1.48
CA MET A 124 11.17 3.43 -0.84
C MET A 124 11.27 3.68 0.67
N MET A 125 12.24 3.06 1.35
CA MET A 125 12.50 3.32 2.77
C MET A 125 12.95 4.77 3.01
N ALA A 126 13.83 5.31 2.17
CA ALA A 126 14.30 6.69 2.29
C ALA A 126 13.17 7.71 2.07
N VAL A 127 12.35 7.52 1.05
CA VAL A 127 11.17 8.36 0.77
C VAL A 127 10.16 8.29 1.90
N ARG A 128 9.95 7.09 2.48
CA ARG A 128 9.09 6.94 3.64
C ARG A 128 9.63 7.69 4.85
N ARG A 129 10.92 7.54 5.17
CA ARG A 129 11.57 8.26 6.27
C ARG A 129 11.50 9.77 6.08
N HIS A 130 11.63 10.26 4.85
CA HIS A 130 11.45 11.69 4.56
C HIS A 130 10.07 12.20 5.00
N ILE A 131 8.99 11.50 4.66
CA ILE A 131 7.63 11.86 5.12
C ILE A 131 7.47 11.70 6.63
N ASP A 132 8.03 10.63 7.22
CA ASP A 132 7.99 10.43 8.67
C ASP A 132 8.72 11.55 9.43
N GLY A 133 9.86 12.04 8.92
CA GLY A 133 10.61 13.19 9.43
C GLY A 133 9.81 14.49 9.41
N LEU A 134 9.12 14.77 8.30
CA LEU A 134 8.30 15.98 8.17
C LEU A 134 7.12 16.02 9.13
N ARG A 135 6.60 14.87 9.57
CA ARG A 135 5.53 14.79 10.59
C ARG A 135 6.05 14.70 12.03
N GLY A 136 7.35 14.93 12.26
CA GLY A 136 7.98 14.89 13.58
C GLY A 136 8.35 13.50 14.10
N GLY A 137 8.42 12.49 13.24
CA GLY A 137 8.94 11.16 13.58
C GLY A 137 10.41 11.03 13.20
N MET A 138 11.28 10.63 14.14
CA MET A 138 12.69 10.30 13.86
C MET A 138 12.83 9.05 13.00
#